data_AF-A0A7W0D1E9-F1
#
_entry.id   AF-A0A7W0D1E9-F1
#
_cell.length_a   1.000
_cell.length_b   1.000
_cell.length_c   1.000
_cell.angle_alpha   90.00
_cell.angle_beta   90.00
_cell.angle_gamma   90.00
#
_symmetry.space_group_name_H-M   'P 1'
#
loop_
_entity.id
_entity.type
_entity.pdbx_description
1 polymer ?
#
loop_
_entity_poly.entity_id
_entity_poly.type
_entity_poly.pdbx_seq_one_letter_code
_entity_poly.pdbx_strand_id
1 'polypeptide(L)'
;MMIFSPATQTQTSTPDSVQHRSEIDALDAALQDMTAAFSSDFANGLIGQRHNTFSHRTRVLRQMTDDLALMRARDLLPLVQNIPE
;
A
#
# COMPACT_ATOMS: atom_id res chain seq x y z
N MET A 1 -50.54 6.11 -18.83
CA MET A 1 -50.07 5.77 -17.48
C MET A 1 -48.79 4.97 -17.64
N MET A 2 -47.63 5.61 -17.53
CA MET A 2 -46.33 4.96 -17.76
C MET A 2 -45.76 4.52 -16.42
N ILE A 3 -45.53 3.22 -16.27
CA ILE A 3 -45.00 2.60 -15.06
C ILE A 3 -43.48 2.73 -15.16
N PHE A 4 -42.89 3.60 -14.33
CA PHE A 4 -41.44 3.68 -14.17
C PHE A 4 -40.99 2.48 -13.34
N SER A 5 -40.32 1.52 -13.98
CA SER A 5 -39.55 0.50 -13.29
C SER A 5 -38.28 1.15 -12.72
N PRO A 6 -37.96 1.00 -11.42
CA PRO A 6 -36.68 1.44 -10.91
C PRO A 6 -35.59 0.52 -11.50
N ALA A 7 -34.61 1.13 -12.17
CA ALA A 7 -33.43 0.42 -12.61
C ALA A 7 -32.76 -0.23 -11.40
N THR A 8 -32.62 -1.55 -11.44
CA THR A 8 -31.68 -2.27 -10.58
C THR A 8 -30.28 -1.74 -10.91
N GLN A 9 -29.82 -0.74 -10.16
CA GLN A 9 -28.40 -0.47 -10.05
C GLN A 9 -27.79 -1.67 -9.33
N THR A 10 -27.33 -2.65 -10.11
CA THR A 10 -26.34 -3.60 -9.64
C THR A 10 -25.09 -2.79 -9.32
N GLN A 11 -24.95 -2.36 -8.07
CA GLN A 11 -23.68 -1.88 -7.54
C GLN A 11 -22.71 -3.05 -7.59
N THR A 12 -21.91 -3.11 -8.66
CA THR A 12 -20.70 -3.92 -8.72
C THR A 12 -19.68 -3.34 -7.75
N SER A 13 -19.87 -3.66 -6.47
CA SER A 13 -18.99 -3.29 -5.36
C SER A 13 -17.78 -4.23 -5.41
N THR A 14 -16.80 -3.98 -6.30
CA THR A 14 -15.58 -4.82 -6.37
C THR A 14 -14.35 -4.24 -7.11
N PRO A 15 -14.34 -3.10 -7.84
CA PRO A 15 -13.10 -2.64 -8.49
C PRO A 15 -12.12 -2.02 -7.50
N ASP A 16 -12.60 -1.20 -6.56
CA ASP A 16 -11.73 -0.41 -5.67
C ASP A 16 -10.94 -1.29 -4.68
N SER A 17 -11.55 -2.36 -4.16
CA SER A 17 -10.88 -3.26 -3.21
C SER A 17 -9.77 -4.10 -3.86
N VAL A 18 -9.97 -4.53 -5.11
CA VAL A 18 -8.97 -5.31 -5.87
C VAL A 18 -7.78 -4.43 -6.28
N GLN A 19 -8.06 -3.18 -6.67
CA GLN A 19 -7.01 -2.19 -6.96
C GLN A 19 -6.21 -1.84 -5.71
N HIS A 20 -6.89 -1.56 -4.59
CA HIS A 20 -6.24 -1.24 -3.32
C HIS A 20 -5.34 -2.39 -2.82
N ARG A 21 -5.75 -3.65 -3.00
CA ARG A 21 -4.90 -4.79 -2.64
C ARG A 21 -3.64 -4.89 -3.52
N SER A 22 -3.79 -4.66 -4.82
CA SER A 22 -2.67 -4.65 -5.76
C SER A 22 -1.66 -3.54 -5.44
N GLU A 23 -2.13 -2.38 -4.98
CA GLU A 23 -1.29 -1.27 -4.54
C GLU A 23 -0.50 -1.62 -3.26
N ILE A 24 -1.12 -2.30 -2.30
CA ILE A 24 -0.45 -2.80 -1.09
C ILE A 24 0.68 -3.77 -1.47
N ASP A 25 0.41 -4.72 -2.36
CA ASP A 25 1.39 -5.73 -2.78
C ASP A 25 2.55 -5.09 -3.57
N ALA A 26 2.26 -4.10 -4.42
CA ALA A 26 3.27 -3.35 -5.16
C ALA A 26 4.18 -2.52 -4.22
N LEU A 27 3.59 -1.87 -3.21
CA LEU A 27 4.36 -1.10 -2.23
C LEU A 27 5.23 -2.01 -1.35
N ASP A 28 4.72 -3.18 -0.95
CA ASP A 28 5.49 -4.17 -0.19
C ASP A 28 6.69 -4.69 -1.00
N ALA A 29 6.49 -5.02 -2.28
CA ALA A 29 7.58 -5.43 -3.17
C ALA A 29 8.64 -4.31 -3.33
N ALA A 30 8.20 -3.07 -3.57
CA ALA A 30 9.09 -1.93 -3.68
C ALA A 30 9.89 -1.65 -2.39
N LEU A 31 9.27 -1.84 -1.23
CA LEU A 31 9.93 -1.72 0.07
C LEU A 31 11.02 -2.78 0.26
N GLN A 32 10.75 -4.02 -0.14
CA GLN A 32 11.73 -5.11 -0.09
C GLN A 32 12.93 -4.81 -1.01
N ASP A 33 12.67 -4.40 -2.26
CA ASP A 33 13.72 -4.03 -3.22
C ASP A 33 14.58 -2.87 -2.72
N MET A 34 13.95 -1.81 -2.20
CA MET A 34 14.68 -0.68 -1.64
C MET A 34 15.51 -1.06 -0.41
N THR A 35 15.00 -1.94 0.44
CA THR A 35 15.71 -2.44 1.63
C THR A 35 16.92 -3.28 1.23
N ALA A 36 16.76 -4.15 0.22
CA ALA A 36 17.86 -4.94 -0.32
C ALA A 36 18.94 -4.05 -0.94
N ALA A 37 18.55 -3.05 -1.75
CA ALA A 37 19.47 -2.09 -2.33
C ALA A 37 20.20 -1.26 -1.25
N PHE A 38 19.51 -0.87 -0.17
CA PHE A 38 20.13 -0.15 0.95
C PHE A 38 21.14 -1.01 1.67
N SER A 39 20.80 -2.26 1.95
CA SER A 39 21.69 -3.20 2.62
C SER A 39 22.95 -3.47 1.79
N SER A 40 22.80 -3.65 0.47
CA SER A 40 23.91 -3.81 -0.46
C SER A 40 24.82 -2.58 -0.47
N ASP A 41 24.27 -1.38 -0.63
CA ASP A 41 25.07 -0.15 -0.64
C ASP A 41 25.77 0.11 0.69
N PHE A 42 25.13 -0.22 1.82
CA PHE A 42 25.74 -0.14 3.14
C PHE A 42 26.92 -1.10 3.27
N ALA A 43 26.73 -2.37 2.90
CA ALA A 43 27.80 -3.38 2.92
C ALA A 43 28.98 -3.03 2.01
N ASN A 44 28.71 -2.38 0.87
CA ASN A 44 29.71 -1.95 -0.09
C ASN A 44 30.31 -0.56 0.21
N GLY A 45 29.91 0.11 1.29
CA GLY A 45 30.42 1.45 1.65
C GLY A 45 30.03 2.56 0.65
N LEU A 46 28.94 2.37 -0.10
CA LEU A 46 28.44 3.32 -1.11
C LEU A 46 27.53 4.39 -0.50
N ILE A 47 27.12 4.22 0.76
CA ILE A 47 26.37 5.22 1.51
C ILE A 47 27.21 6.49 1.67
N GLY A 48 26.64 7.62 1.29
CA GLY A 48 27.27 8.95 1.27
C GLY A 48 27.74 9.38 -0.12
N GLN A 49 27.81 8.47 -1.10
CA GLN A 49 28.21 8.82 -2.47
C GLN A 49 27.04 9.36 -3.28
N ARG A 50 27.27 10.34 -4.16
CA ARG A 50 26.27 10.82 -5.16
C ARG A 50 24.87 11.09 -4.57
N HIS A 51 24.82 11.72 -3.39
CA HIS A 51 23.59 12.03 -2.64
C HIS A 51 22.86 10.82 -2.00
N ASN A 52 23.47 9.62 -2.01
CA ASN A 52 23.01 8.40 -1.34
C ASN A 52 23.22 8.48 0.19
N THR A 53 22.65 9.48 0.85
CA THR A 53 22.89 9.67 2.29
C THR A 53 22.10 8.67 3.13
N PHE A 54 22.72 8.21 4.22
CA PHE A 54 22.09 7.31 5.19
C PHE A 54 20.77 7.88 5.70
N SER A 55 20.78 9.15 6.14
CA SER A 55 19.61 9.82 6.71
C SER A 55 18.45 9.94 5.71
N HIS A 56 18.75 10.22 4.44
CA HIS A 56 17.71 10.30 3.42
C HIS A 56 17.06 8.93 3.19
N ARG A 57 17.86 7.88 3.00
CA ARG A 57 17.33 6.54 2.68
C ARG A 57 16.59 5.89 3.82
N THR A 58 17.10 6.01 5.03
CA THR A 58 16.39 5.53 6.23
C THR A 58 15.08 6.26 6.44
N ARG A 59 15.02 7.57 6.15
CA ARG A 59 13.76 8.33 6.16
C ARG A 59 12.76 7.82 5.12
N VAL A 60 13.20 7.57 3.88
CA VAL A 60 12.34 7.04 2.82
C VAL A 60 11.82 5.65 3.18
N LEU A 61 12.68 4.74 3.62
CA LEU A 61 12.27 3.39 4.05
C LEU A 61 11.25 3.43 5.19
N ARG A 62 11.45 4.33 6.17
CA ARG A 62 10.47 4.53 7.25
C ARG A 62 9.14 5.02 6.72
N GLN A 63 9.14 6.04 5.84
CA GLN A 63 7.91 6.57 5.25
C GLN A 63 7.14 5.48 4.50
N MET A 64 7.81 4.70 3.66
CA MET A 64 7.19 3.59 2.92
C MET A 64 6.62 2.52 3.88
N THR A 65 7.31 2.24 4.97
CA THR A 65 6.85 1.28 5.99
C THR A 65 5.58 1.79 6.69
N ASP A 66 5.57 3.06 7.07
CA ASP A 66 4.43 3.70 7.74
C ASP A 66 3.21 3.76 6.79
N ASP A 67 3.41 4.09 5.51
CA ASP A 67 2.37 4.12 4.49
C ASP A 67 1.78 2.73 4.24
N LEU A 68 2.62 1.70 4.15
CA LEU A 68 2.19 0.30 3.98
C LEU A 68 1.37 -0.18 5.20
N ALA A 69 1.81 0.16 6.42
CA ALA A 69 1.08 -0.19 7.64
C ALA A 69 -0.31 0.47 7.66
N LEU A 70 -0.40 1.73 7.23
CA LEU A 70 -1.64 2.48 7.15
C LEU A 70 -2.59 1.93 6.07
N MET A 71 -2.07 1.57 4.89
CA MET A 71 -2.85 0.91 3.84
C MET A 71 -3.40 -0.44 4.31
N ARG A 72 -2.58 -1.28 4.95
CA ARG A 72 -3.02 -2.56 5.54
C ARG A 72 -4.08 -2.37 6.61
N ALA A 73 -3.94 -1.37 7.49
CA ALA A 73 -4.95 -1.08 8.50
C ALA A 73 -6.30 -0.66 7.89
N ARG A 74 -6.27 0.14 6.80
CA ARG A 74 -7.47 0.52 6.04
C ARG A 74 -8.14 -0.67 5.35
N ASP A 75 -7.37 -1.62 4.83
CA ASP A 75 -7.87 -2.85 4.22
C ASP A 75 -8.59 -3.75 5.25
N LEU A 76 -8.15 -3.74 6.52
CA LEU A 76 -8.73 -4.56 7.60
C LEU A 76 -9.94 -3.92 8.30
N LEU A 77 -10.07 -2.60 8.29
CA LEU A 77 -11.19 -1.86 8.89
C LEU A 77 -12.60 -2.32 8.43
N PRO A 78 -12.88 -2.60 7.14
CA PRO A 78 -14.18 -3.09 6.70
C PRO A 78 -14.54 -4.52 7.18
N LEU A 79 -13.56 -5.32 7.62
CA LEU A 79 -13.82 -6.68 8.15
C LEU A 79 -14.31 -6.68 9.60
N VAL A 80 -13.96 -5.66 10.39
CA VAL A 80 -14.29 -5.59 11.83
C VAL A 80 -15.75 -5.15 12.07
N GLN A 81 -16.37 -4.46 11.11
CA GLN A 81 -17.74 -3.94 11.24
C GLN A 81 -18.85 -4.96 10.93
N ASN A 82 -18.51 -6.19 10.53
CA ASN A 82 -19.46 -7.24 10.13
C ASN A 82 -19.46 -8.46 11.08
N ILE A 83 -19.36 -8.23 12.39
CA ILE A 83 -19.50 -9.31 13.38
C ILE A 83 -20.97 -9.34 13.84
N PRO A 84 -21.76 -10.38 13.53
CA PRO A 84 -23.09 -10.54 14.13
C PRO A 84 -22.94 -10.93 15.61
N GLU A 85 -23.69 -10.23 16.47
CA GLU A 85 -23.88 -10.53 17.91
C GLU A 85 -24.42 -11.95 18.14
#